data_AF-A0A843HCM2-F1
#
_entry.id   AF-A0A843HCM2-F1
#
_cell.length_a   1.000
_cell.length_b   1.000
_cell.length_c   1.000
_cell.angle_alpha   90.00
_cell.angle_beta   90.00
_cell.angle_gamma   90.00
#
_symmetry.space_group_name_H-M   'P 1'
#
loop_
_entity.id
_entity.type
_entity.pdbx_description
1 polymer ?
#
loop_
_entity_poly.entity_id
_entity_poly.type
_entity_poly.pdbx_seq_one_letter_code
_entity_poly.pdbx_strand_id
1 'polypeptide(L)'
;GLVSILGARLSSGLHSGLIDPVLRPKKHTMENFIAIVTLAVVMYPLIGFLAESSTIAFNNIGVGYLQSILISLIAGMILILIMLLVVFYISTISYRRGLDPDNIVIPLSTSLTDSVSTLILIVVSLGLLSLI
;
A
#
# COMPACT_ATOMS: atom_id res chain seq x y z
N GLY A 1 -7.01 -1.22 2.11
CA GLY A 1 -7.65 -0.65 0.90
C GLY A 1 -7.10 -1.27 -0.36
N LEU A 2 -6.14 -0.65 -1.05
CA LEU A 2 -5.58 -1.14 -2.33
C LEU A 2 -4.91 -2.51 -2.22
N VAL A 3 -4.23 -2.73 -1.10
CA VAL A 3 -3.51 -3.96 -0.79
C VAL A 3 -4.47 -5.13 -0.52
N SER A 4 -5.65 -4.89 0.07
CA SER A 4 -6.65 -5.95 0.25
C SER A 4 -7.38 -6.28 -1.05
N ILE A 5 -7.54 -5.30 -1.96
CA ILE A 5 -8.07 -5.53 -3.32
C ILE A 5 -7.12 -6.46 -4.11
N LEU A 6 -5.80 -6.30 -3.95
CA LEU A 6 -4.84 -7.28 -4.48
C LEU A 6 -5.00 -8.65 -3.86
N GLY A 7 -5.09 -8.73 -2.54
CA GLY A 7 -5.30 -9.98 -1.82
C GLY A 7 -6.50 -10.75 -2.37
N ALA A 8 -7.65 -10.08 -2.51
CA ALA A 8 -8.87 -10.66 -3.05
C ALA A 8 -8.73 -11.10 -4.52
N ARG A 9 -8.06 -10.31 -5.37
CA ARG A 9 -7.81 -10.69 -6.78
C ARG A 9 -6.86 -11.88 -6.91
N LEU A 10 -5.80 -11.92 -6.10
CA LEU A 10 -4.85 -13.03 -6.05
C LEU A 10 -5.52 -14.31 -5.56
N SER A 11 -6.31 -14.23 -4.48
CA SER A 11 -7.05 -15.37 -3.94
C SER A 11 -8.08 -15.92 -4.94
N SER A 12 -8.89 -15.04 -5.54
CA SER A 12 -9.87 -15.45 -6.56
C SER A 12 -9.20 -16.15 -7.75
N GLY A 13 -8.05 -15.64 -8.23
CA GLY A 13 -7.31 -16.28 -9.31
C GLY A 13 -6.65 -17.62 -8.94
N LEU A 14 -6.28 -17.81 -7.66
CA LEU A 14 -5.78 -19.07 -7.12
C LEU A 14 -6.90 -20.13 -6.98
N HIS A 15 -8.09 -19.72 -6.52
CA HIS A 15 -9.25 -20.61 -6.39
C HIS A 15 -9.83 -21.04 -7.74
N SER A 16 -9.76 -20.19 -8.77
CA SER A 16 -10.18 -20.52 -10.13
C SER A 16 -9.18 -21.36 -10.94
N GLY A 17 -8.02 -21.72 -10.37
CA GLY A 17 -6.98 -22.50 -11.05
C GLY A 17 -6.25 -21.75 -12.18
N LEU A 18 -6.44 -20.44 -12.30
CA LEU A 18 -5.79 -19.59 -13.32
C LEU A 18 -4.36 -19.19 -12.93
N ILE A 19 -4.07 -19.20 -11.63
CA ILE A 19 -2.77 -18.85 -11.05
C ILE A 19 -2.16 -20.11 -10.44
N ASP A 20 -1.24 -20.78 -11.16
CA ASP A 20 -0.40 -21.82 -10.55
C ASP A 20 0.34 -21.26 -9.31
N PRO A 21 0.54 -22.07 -8.25
CA PRO A 21 1.22 -21.69 -7.01
C PRO A 21 2.74 -21.57 -7.17
N VAL A 22 3.17 -20.83 -8.18
CA VAL A 22 4.56 -20.55 -8.48
C VAL A 22 4.98 -19.30 -7.72
N LEU A 23 6.11 -19.35 -7.02
CA LEU A 23 6.75 -18.22 -6.33
C LEU A 23 7.23 -17.09 -7.26
N ARG A 24 6.86 -17.14 -8.55
CA ARG A 24 7.21 -16.15 -9.55
C ARG A 24 5.96 -15.38 -9.97
N PRO A 25 5.98 -14.04 -9.94
CA PRO A 25 4.85 -13.25 -10.39
C PRO A 25 4.54 -13.56 -11.86
N LYS A 26 3.34 -14.10 -12.12
CA LYS A 26 2.84 -14.28 -13.48
C LYS A 26 2.47 -12.93 -14.09
N LYS A 27 2.32 -12.87 -15.42
CA LYS A 27 1.94 -11.63 -16.15
C LYS A 27 0.75 -10.91 -15.51
N HIS A 28 -0.28 -11.64 -15.09
CA HIS A 28 -1.48 -11.05 -14.49
C HIS A 28 -1.24 -10.41 -13.10
N THR A 29 -0.30 -10.92 -12.31
CA THR A 29 0.11 -10.29 -11.04
C THR A 29 0.88 -9.00 -11.30
N MET A 30 1.74 -8.99 -12.33
CA MET A 30 2.47 -7.80 -12.74
C MET A 30 1.55 -6.68 -13.24
N GLU A 31 0.52 -7.00 -14.02
CA GLU A 31 -0.50 -6.03 -14.44
C GLU A 31 -1.21 -5.38 -13.25
N ASN A 32 -1.59 -6.17 -12.25
CA ASN A 32 -2.21 -5.65 -11.03
C ASN A 32 -1.25 -4.78 -10.21
N PHE A 33 0.05 -5.12 -10.16
CA PHE A 33 1.06 -4.31 -9.48
C PHE A 33 1.20 -2.94 -10.16
N ILE A 34 1.31 -2.92 -11.49
CA ILE A 34 1.41 -1.68 -12.26
C ILE A 34 0.15 -0.84 -12.04
N ALA A 35 -1.04 -1.43 -12.10
CA ALA A 35 -2.29 -0.72 -11.87
C ALA A 35 -2.30 -0.03 -10.49
N ILE A 36 -1.75 -0.68 -9.46
CA ILE A 36 -1.75 -0.13 -8.10
C ILE A 36 -0.69 0.93 -7.90
N VAL A 37 0.49 0.76 -8.47
CA VAL A 37 1.50 1.82 -8.48
C VAL A 37 0.98 3.05 -9.22
N THR A 38 0.33 2.87 -10.37
CA THR A 38 -0.30 3.98 -11.11
C THR A 38 -1.37 4.66 -10.27
N LEU A 39 -2.25 3.88 -9.61
CA LEU A 39 -3.29 4.45 -8.75
C LEU A 39 -2.69 5.18 -7.55
N ALA A 40 -1.60 4.68 -6.99
CA ALA A 40 -0.88 5.29 -5.87
C ALA A 40 -0.35 6.67 -6.19
N VAL A 41 0.28 6.81 -7.36
CA VAL A 41 0.85 8.08 -7.83
C VAL A 41 -0.21 9.15 -7.94
N VAL A 42 -1.47 8.78 -8.22
CA VAL A 42 -2.60 9.72 -8.25
C VAL A 42 -3.17 9.96 -6.84
N MET A 43 -3.33 8.91 -6.04
CA MET A 43 -3.99 9.01 -4.74
C MET A 43 -3.15 9.72 -3.67
N TYR A 44 -1.83 9.50 -3.61
CA TYR A 44 -1.00 10.10 -2.55
C TYR A 44 -0.87 11.62 -2.62
N PRO A 45 -0.71 12.26 -3.80
CA PRO A 45 -0.80 13.71 -3.90
C PRO A 45 -2.15 14.25 -3.46
N LEU A 46 -3.25 13.59 -3.82
CA LEU A 46 -4.59 13.97 -3.38
C LEU A 46 -4.71 13.89 -1.85
N ILE A 47 -4.17 12.84 -1.24
CA ILE A 47 -4.14 12.71 0.23
C ILE A 47 -3.32 13.84 0.87
N GLY A 48 -2.15 14.17 0.33
CA GLY A 48 -1.31 15.25 0.86
C GLY A 48 -1.97 16.64 0.73
N PHE A 49 -2.66 16.88 -0.38
CA PHE A 49 -3.48 18.08 -0.57
C PHE A 49 -4.63 18.14 0.44
N LEU A 50 -5.36 17.03 0.61
CA LEU A 50 -6.46 16.94 1.57
C LEU A 50 -5.97 17.12 3.01
N ALA A 51 -4.80 16.59 3.36
CA ALA A 51 -4.19 16.75 4.67
C ALA A 51 -3.94 18.23 4.97
N GLU A 52 -3.29 18.97 4.06
CA GLU A 52 -3.04 20.39 4.25
C GLU A 52 -4.34 21.21 4.29
N SER A 53 -5.27 20.93 3.39
CA SER A 53 -6.57 21.61 3.36
C SER A 53 -7.34 21.42 4.66
N SER A 54 -7.23 20.23 5.27
CA SER A 54 -7.85 19.92 6.55
C SER A 54 -7.18 20.72 7.66
N THR A 55 -5.85 20.80 7.70
CA THR A 55 -5.11 21.59 8.69
C THR A 55 -5.54 23.06 8.69
N ILE A 56 -5.71 23.64 7.50
CA ILE A 56 -6.21 25.01 7.33
C ILE A 56 -7.67 25.13 7.79
N ALA A 57 -8.53 24.17 7.48
CA ALA A 57 -9.92 24.15 7.92
C ALA A 57 -10.06 24.12 9.45
N PHE A 58 -9.11 23.47 10.15
CA PHE A 58 -9.04 23.46 11.61
C PHE A 58 -8.29 24.66 12.23
N ASN A 59 -7.95 25.68 11.43
CA ASN A 59 -7.19 26.87 11.85
C ASN A 59 -5.83 26.57 12.49
N ASN A 60 -5.17 25.47 12.08
CA ASN A 60 -3.83 25.13 12.53
C ASN A 60 -2.78 25.62 11.53
N ILE A 61 -1.56 25.83 12.02
CA ILE A 61 -0.42 26.15 11.16
C ILE A 61 -0.04 24.89 10.40
N GLY A 62 -0.30 24.89 9.10
CA GLY A 62 0.07 23.82 8.19
C GLY A 62 1.55 23.79 7.87
N VAL A 63 1.97 22.68 7.29
CA VAL A 63 3.35 22.46 6.85
C VAL A 63 3.57 23.10 5.46
N GLY A 64 2.49 23.39 4.75
CA GLY A 64 2.49 23.88 3.38
C GLY A 64 2.14 22.77 2.39
N TYR A 65 1.35 23.12 1.38
CA TYR A 65 0.83 22.17 0.38
C TYR A 65 1.92 21.33 -0.29
N LEU A 66 3.03 21.94 -0.67
CA LEU A 66 4.12 21.25 -1.36
C LEU A 66 4.76 20.19 -0.45
N GLN A 67 4.98 20.52 0.81
CA GLN A 67 5.60 19.61 1.79
C GLN A 67 4.67 18.46 2.14
N SER A 68 3.39 18.75 2.41
CA SER A 68 2.37 17.73 2.69
C SER A 68 2.17 16.76 1.51
N ILE A 69 2.22 17.25 0.27
CA ILE A 69 2.17 16.41 -0.94
C ILE A 69 3.43 15.54 -1.06
N LEU A 70 4.62 16.10 -0.87
CA LEU A 70 5.87 15.34 -0.97
C LEU A 70 5.98 14.26 0.12
N ILE A 71 5.65 14.58 1.37
CA ILE A 71 5.64 13.63 2.48
C ILE A 71 4.70 12.47 2.15
N SER A 72 3.46 12.78 1.75
CA SER A 72 2.45 11.77 1.40
C SER A 72 2.89 10.90 0.22
N LEU A 73 3.43 11.50 -0.83
CA LEU A 73 3.87 10.78 -2.03
C LEU A 73 5.06 9.86 -1.73
N ILE A 74 6.08 10.35 -1.04
CA ILE A 74 7.28 9.55 -0.72
C ILE A 74 6.91 8.42 0.25
N ALA A 75 6.21 8.73 1.34
CA ALA A 75 5.79 7.73 2.31
C ALA A 75 4.88 6.67 1.67
N GLY A 76 3.94 7.12 0.85
CA GLY A 76 3.01 6.26 0.14
C GLY A 76 3.66 5.33 -0.87
N MET A 77 4.61 5.83 -1.65
CA MET A 77 5.35 5.02 -2.63
C MET A 77 6.17 3.93 -1.95
N ILE A 78 6.88 4.27 -0.85
CA ILE A 78 7.64 3.29 -0.06
C ILE A 78 6.71 2.22 0.52
N LEU A 79 5.59 2.64 1.11
CA LEU A 79 4.59 1.75 1.68
C LEU A 79 4.06 0.74 0.66
N ILE A 80 3.67 1.21 -0.53
CA ILE A 80 3.09 0.33 -1.54
C ILE A 80 4.11 -0.67 -2.06
N LEU A 81 5.35 -0.26 -2.32
CA LEU A 81 6.38 -1.19 -2.76
C LEU A 81 6.62 -2.31 -1.73
N ILE A 82 6.65 -1.97 -0.45
CA ILE A 82 6.80 -2.95 0.64
C ILE A 82 5.56 -3.86 0.70
N MET A 83 4.36 -3.28 0.75
CA MET A 83 3.14 -4.05 0.94
C MET A 83 2.78 -4.93 -0.26
N LEU A 84 3.13 -4.53 -1.49
CA LEU A 84 3.00 -5.36 -2.68
C LEU A 84 3.75 -6.68 -2.52
N LEU A 85 5.00 -6.62 -2.07
CA LEU A 85 5.83 -7.79 -1.84
C LEU A 85 5.28 -8.63 -0.69
N VAL A 86 4.99 -7.99 0.44
CA VAL A 86 4.48 -8.67 1.64
C VAL A 86 3.21 -9.45 1.33
N VAL A 87 2.22 -8.82 0.68
CA VAL A 87 0.95 -9.50 0.34
C VAL A 87 1.13 -10.60 -0.67
N PHE A 88 1.98 -10.41 -1.68
CA PHE A 88 2.28 -11.46 -2.65
C PHE A 88 2.90 -12.70 -1.98
N TYR A 89 3.87 -12.50 -1.08
CA TYR A 89 4.51 -13.60 -0.36
C TYR A 89 3.55 -14.28 0.61
N ILE A 90 2.80 -13.52 1.42
CA ILE A 90 1.83 -14.09 2.37
C ILE A 90 0.77 -14.88 1.60
N SER A 91 0.22 -14.34 0.50
CA SER A 91 -0.77 -15.04 -0.33
C SER A 91 -0.22 -16.35 -0.90
N THR A 92 1.01 -16.32 -1.42
CA THR A 92 1.67 -17.52 -1.99
C THR A 92 1.97 -18.58 -0.92
N ILE A 93 2.45 -18.17 0.27
CA ILE A 93 2.77 -19.08 1.37
C ILE A 93 1.51 -19.70 1.96
N SER A 94 0.46 -18.89 2.18
CA SER A 94 -0.82 -19.37 2.70
C SER A 94 -1.40 -20.44 1.79
N TYR A 95 -1.43 -20.19 0.48
CA TYR A 95 -1.92 -21.16 -0.49
C TYR A 95 -1.08 -22.45 -0.50
N ARG A 96 0.26 -22.36 -0.46
CA ARG A 96 1.15 -23.54 -0.39
C ARG A 96 0.96 -24.38 0.87
N ARG A 97 0.50 -23.78 1.97
CA ARG A 97 0.19 -24.48 3.22
C ARG A 97 -1.23 -25.07 3.25
N GLY A 98 -1.98 -24.98 2.14
CA GLY A 98 -3.37 -25.43 2.07
C GLY A 98 -4.33 -24.58 2.89
N LEU A 99 -3.90 -23.38 3.30
CA LEU A 99 -4.72 -22.41 4.02
C LEU A 99 -5.38 -21.49 3.01
N ASP A 100 -6.64 -21.14 3.24
CA ASP A 100 -7.34 -20.18 2.40
C ASP A 100 -6.67 -18.79 2.55
N PRO A 101 -6.03 -18.26 1.49
CA PRO A 101 -5.35 -16.98 1.57
C PRO A 101 -6.31 -15.84 1.92
N ASP A 102 -7.61 -15.93 1.63
CA ASP A 102 -8.55 -14.87 2.01
C ASP A 102 -8.71 -14.71 3.52
N ASN A 103 -8.69 -15.82 4.27
CA ASN A 103 -8.85 -15.80 5.73
C ASN A 103 -7.61 -15.28 6.47
N ILE A 104 -6.45 -15.27 5.82
CA ILE A 104 -5.17 -14.89 6.44
C ILE A 104 -4.67 -13.57 5.87
N VAL A 105 -4.61 -13.45 4.54
CA VAL A 105 -4.01 -12.31 3.84
C VAL A 105 -4.78 -11.02 4.09
N ILE A 106 -6.11 -11.06 4.13
CA ILE A 106 -6.93 -9.85 4.30
C ILE A 106 -6.69 -9.20 5.67
N PRO A 107 -6.87 -9.90 6.82
CA PRO A 107 -6.63 -9.29 8.13
C PRO A 107 -5.15 -8.96 8.38
N LEU A 108 -4.22 -9.81 7.94
CA LEU A 108 -2.78 -9.52 8.08
C LEU A 108 -2.36 -8.30 7.26
N SER A 109 -2.79 -8.23 5.99
CA SER A 109 -2.38 -7.15 5.11
C SER A 109 -2.85 -5.79 5.63
N THR A 110 -4.05 -5.71 6.19
CA THR A 110 -4.58 -4.48 6.77
C THR A 110 -3.79 -4.08 8.01
N SER A 111 -3.63 -5.00 8.97
CA SER A 111 -2.91 -4.73 10.22
C SER A 111 -1.43 -4.35 9.99
N LEU A 112 -0.78 -5.03 9.04
CA LEU A 112 0.58 -4.70 8.62
C LEU A 112 0.63 -3.36 7.89
N THR A 113 -0.32 -3.08 7.00
CA THR A 113 -0.40 -1.78 6.32
C THR A 113 -0.50 -0.65 7.34
N ASP A 114 -1.38 -0.77 8.34
CA ASP A 114 -1.58 0.30 9.32
C ASP A 114 -0.33 0.54 10.17
N SER A 115 0.31 -0.53 10.65
CA SER A 115 1.53 -0.44 11.44
C SER A 115 2.71 0.11 10.62
N VAL A 116 2.94 -0.44 9.43
CA VAL A 116 4.07 -0.07 8.57
C VAL A 116 3.87 1.33 7.97
N SER A 117 2.65 1.68 7.56
CA SER A 117 2.34 3.02 7.02
C SER A 117 2.59 4.12 8.05
N THR A 118 2.16 3.91 9.29
CA THR A 118 2.38 4.87 10.38
C THR A 118 3.87 5.08 10.62
N LEU A 119 4.65 3.99 10.69
CA LEU A 119 6.11 4.08 10.87
C LEU A 119 6.79 4.83 9.71
N ILE A 120 6.45 4.49 8.47
CA ILE A 120 7.03 5.14 7.28
C ILE A 120 6.66 6.62 7.25
N LEU A 121 5.40 6.96 7.52
CA LEU A 121 4.93 8.33 7.54
C LEU A 121 5.71 9.17 8.56
N ILE A 122 5.90 8.65 9.78
CA ILE A 122 6.68 9.33 10.83
C ILE A 122 8.12 9.54 10.38
N VAL A 123 8.78 8.51 9.86
CA VAL A 123 10.18 8.58 9.41
C VAL A 123 10.35 9.59 8.27
N VAL A 124 9.47 9.55 7.26
CA VAL A 124 9.54 10.45 6.10
C VAL A 124 9.21 11.89 6.51
N SER A 125 8.20 12.08 7.37
CA SER A 125 7.83 13.40 7.88
C SER A 125 8.98 14.04 8.67
N LEU A 126 9.55 13.32 9.64
CA LEU A 126 10.71 13.80 10.41
C LEU A 126 11.93 14.05 9.52
N GLY A 127 12.21 13.16 8.58
CA GLY A 127 13.33 13.29 7.65
C GLY A 127 13.22 14.53 6.77
N LEU A 128 12.04 14.79 6.19
CA LEU A 128 11.81 15.96 5.34
C LEU A 128 11.78 17.27 6.13
N LEU A 129 11.12 17.26 7.29
CA LEU A 129 11.03 18.46 8.14
C LEU A 129 12.38 18.86 8.74
N SER A 130 13.24 17.90 9.07
CA SER A 130 14.60 18.19 9.58
C SER A 130 15.54 18.80 8.54
N LEU A 131 15.17 18.76 7.26
CA LEU A 131 15.98 19.30 6.16
C LEU A 131 15.66 20.79 5.85
N ILE A 132 14.65 21.36 6.51
CA ILE A 132 14.10 22.70 6.28
C ILE A 132 14.38 23.56 7.51
#